data_AF-A0A8X7TM34-F1
#
_entry.id   AF-A0A8X7TM34-F1
#
_cell.length_a   1.000
_cell.length_b   1.000
_cell.length_c   1.000
_cell.angle_alpha   90.00
_cell.angle_beta   90.00
_cell.angle_gamma   90.00
#
_symmetry.space_group_name_H-M   'P 1'
#
loop_
_entity.id
_entity.type
_entity.pdbx_description
1 polymer ?
#
loop_
_entity_poly.entity_id
_entity_poly.type
_entity_poly.pdbx_seq_one_letter_code
_entity_poly.pdbx_strand_id
1 'polypeptide(L)'
;MHRSGFSIGSKELLRFLKKEATLASLPTTSPGIVLKRFWQADNANRNASTEEGKLERSAVLKALCSGFRETTEPPICLTEDIETNECLQNNGGCWVDKRTNITACRDTFRGRVCRCPIVQGVKFLGDGYTHCEGALRCVINNGGCWKHTQMGRTYSACRNDHLKGCKCPPGFSGDGLKNCTDVNECEEKTVCQCRGCKCKNTWEAMNTYMDSEIRAIMAQYMPLDNHPNTQPSQLE
;
A
#
# COMPACT_ATOMS: atom_id res chain seq x y z
N MET A 1 -13.64 -39.00 -39.25
CA MET A 1 -12.35 -39.72 -39.24
C MET A 1 -11.27 -38.80 -39.81
N HIS A 2 -10.16 -38.70 -39.07
CA HIS A 2 -8.83 -38.17 -39.40
C HIS A 2 -8.62 -36.73 -39.91
N ARG A 3 -8.11 -35.93 -38.96
CA ARG A 3 -7.09 -34.87 -39.07
C ARG A 3 -6.10 -35.08 -40.21
N SER A 4 -5.81 -34.01 -40.96
CA SER A 4 -4.47 -33.70 -41.45
C SER A 4 -4.32 -32.17 -41.51
N GLY A 5 -3.36 -31.64 -40.75
CA GLY A 5 -3.00 -30.22 -40.73
C GLY A 5 -1.59 -30.03 -41.25
N PHE A 6 -1.31 -28.85 -41.81
CA PHE A 6 0.03 -28.28 -42.07
C PHE A 6 -0.21 -26.76 -42.30
N SER A 7 0.33 -25.79 -41.54
CA SER A 7 1.70 -25.40 -41.14
C SER A 7 2.44 -24.59 -42.21
N ILE A 8 2.35 -23.25 -42.13
CA ILE A 8 3.50 -22.39 -42.47
C ILE A 8 4.55 -22.68 -41.41
N GLY A 9 5.75 -23.08 -41.84
CA GLY A 9 6.81 -23.46 -40.92
C GLY A 9 7.04 -22.38 -39.87
N SER A 10 6.79 -22.73 -38.60
CA SER A 10 7.02 -21.89 -37.41
C SER A 10 8.34 -21.11 -37.48
N LYS A 11 9.38 -21.66 -38.13
CA LYS A 11 10.71 -21.04 -38.29
C LYS A 11 10.77 -19.76 -39.13
N GLU A 12 9.83 -19.49 -40.03
CA GLU A 12 9.81 -18.27 -40.86
C GLU A 12 9.02 -17.14 -40.20
N LEU A 13 7.86 -17.47 -39.63
CA LEU A 13 7.09 -16.56 -38.78
C LEU A 13 7.91 -16.12 -37.56
N LEU A 14 8.60 -17.07 -36.90
CA LEU A 14 9.46 -16.79 -35.76
C LEU A 14 10.73 -16.02 -36.15
N ARG A 15 11.26 -16.17 -37.37
CA ARG A 15 12.40 -15.37 -37.87
C ARG A 15 11.99 -13.93 -38.15
N PHE A 16 10.81 -13.71 -38.73
CA PHE A 16 10.26 -12.37 -38.95
C PHE A 16 9.95 -11.67 -37.63
N LEU A 17 9.26 -12.36 -36.70
CA LEU A 17 8.98 -11.85 -35.36
C LEU A 17 10.25 -11.57 -34.54
N LYS A 18 11.29 -12.41 -34.64
CA LYS A 18 12.59 -12.17 -33.97
C LYS A 18 13.34 -10.97 -34.53
N LYS A 19 13.28 -10.74 -35.85
CA LYS A 19 13.98 -9.63 -36.53
C LYS A 19 13.31 -8.27 -36.25
N GLU A 20 11.99 -8.25 -36.11
CA GLU A 20 11.26 -7.02 -35.77
C GLU A 20 11.23 -6.73 -34.26
N ALA A 21 11.25 -7.77 -33.41
CA ALA A 21 11.42 -7.61 -31.96
C ALA A 21 12.77 -6.98 -31.57
N THR A 22 13.81 -7.15 -32.40
CA THR A 22 15.12 -6.50 -32.22
C THR A 22 15.15 -5.03 -32.69
N LEU A 23 14.19 -4.61 -33.53
CA LEU A 23 14.03 -3.21 -33.97
C LEU A 23 13.09 -2.41 -33.04
N ALA A 24 12.15 -3.09 -32.38
CA ALA A 24 11.23 -2.52 -31.40
C ALA A 24 11.89 -2.15 -30.06
N SER A 25 13.13 -2.56 -29.81
CA SER A 25 13.93 -2.23 -28.61
C SER A 25 14.76 -0.95 -28.74
N LEU A 26 14.74 -0.29 -29.91
CA LEU A 26 15.39 1.01 -30.11
C LEU A 26 14.50 2.16 -29.56
N PRO A 27 15.08 3.14 -28.84
CA PRO A 27 14.31 4.15 -28.09
C PRO A 27 13.52 5.16 -28.93
N THR A 28 13.60 5.10 -30.27
CA THR A 28 12.99 6.06 -31.20
C THR A 28 11.80 5.52 -31.99
N THR A 29 11.36 4.29 -31.75
CA THR A 29 10.32 3.65 -32.58
C THR A 29 8.94 3.82 -31.95
N SER A 30 8.11 4.70 -32.53
CA SER A 30 6.71 4.87 -32.10
C SER A 30 5.88 3.61 -32.41
N PRO A 31 4.96 3.15 -31.52
CA PRO A 31 4.18 1.92 -31.72
C PRO A 31 3.42 1.87 -33.05
N GLY A 32 3.01 3.03 -33.57
CA GLY A 32 2.35 3.15 -34.86
C GLY A 32 3.23 2.79 -36.06
N ILE A 33 4.56 2.92 -35.96
CA ILE A 33 5.50 2.54 -37.03
C ILE A 33 5.62 1.01 -37.10
N VAL A 34 5.62 0.33 -35.95
CA VAL A 34 5.66 -1.14 -35.87
C VAL A 34 4.37 -1.74 -36.45
N LEU A 35 3.20 -1.21 -36.06
CA LEU A 35 1.91 -1.62 -36.66
C LEU A 35 1.85 -1.31 -38.16
N LYS A 36 2.35 -0.15 -38.61
CA LYS A 36 2.34 0.22 -40.03
C LYS A 36 3.27 -0.67 -40.87
N ARG A 37 4.42 -1.06 -40.33
CA ARG A 37 5.34 -2.04 -40.97
C ARG A 37 4.77 -3.45 -40.96
N PHE A 38 4.10 -3.86 -39.89
CA PHE A 38 3.37 -5.13 -39.84
C PHE A 38 2.26 -5.17 -40.90
N TRP A 39 1.45 -4.11 -41.00
CA TRP A 39 0.41 -3.98 -42.02
C TRP A 39 0.97 -3.89 -43.45
N GLN A 40 2.16 -3.29 -43.64
CA GLN A 40 2.84 -3.22 -44.95
C GLN A 40 3.47 -4.55 -45.37
N ALA A 41 4.07 -5.30 -44.45
CA ALA A 41 4.58 -6.65 -44.70
C ALA A 41 3.43 -7.64 -44.98
N ASP A 42 2.33 -7.49 -44.27
CA ASP A 42 1.07 -8.18 -44.52
C ASP A 42 0.47 -7.80 -45.90
N ASN A 43 0.54 -6.53 -46.30
CA ASN A 43 0.14 -6.06 -47.65
C ASN A 43 1.04 -6.57 -48.77
N ALA A 44 2.36 -6.67 -48.57
CA ALA A 44 3.26 -7.15 -49.62
C ALA A 44 3.02 -8.64 -49.94
N ASN A 45 2.44 -9.39 -48.99
CA ASN A 45 2.00 -10.77 -49.18
C ASN A 45 0.56 -10.90 -49.73
N ARG A 46 -0.22 -9.80 -49.80
CA ARG A 46 -1.61 -9.80 -50.31
C ARG A 46 -1.73 -10.01 -51.83
N ASN A 47 -0.64 -9.98 -52.59
CA ASN A 47 -0.67 -10.28 -54.03
C ASN A 47 -0.48 -11.77 -54.37
N ALA A 48 -0.44 -12.65 -53.37
CA ALA A 48 -0.42 -14.09 -53.58
C ALA A 48 -1.55 -14.77 -52.78
N SER A 49 -2.55 -15.25 -53.52
CA SER A 49 -3.69 -16.09 -53.09
C SER A 49 -4.69 -15.47 -52.11
N THR A 50 -5.83 -15.10 -52.68
CA THR A 50 -7.14 -14.95 -52.04
C THR A 50 -7.59 -16.28 -51.41
N GLU A 51 -7.55 -16.38 -50.08
CA GLU A 51 -8.36 -17.28 -49.24
C GLU A 51 -8.45 -16.61 -47.85
N GLU A 52 -9.62 -16.09 -47.47
CA GLU A 52 -9.82 -15.24 -46.30
C GLU A 52 -9.60 -15.99 -44.98
N GLY A 53 -8.39 -15.88 -44.43
CA GLY A 53 -8.10 -16.31 -43.06
C GLY A 53 -8.79 -15.40 -42.03
N LYS A 54 -9.88 -15.87 -41.43
CA LYS A 54 -10.51 -15.18 -40.28
C LYS A 54 -9.54 -15.22 -39.09
N LEU A 55 -8.93 -14.09 -38.76
CA LEU A 55 -8.09 -13.97 -37.58
C LEU A 55 -8.99 -14.01 -36.33
N GLU A 56 -8.74 -14.97 -35.45
CA GLU A 56 -9.50 -15.13 -34.21
C GLU A 56 -9.41 -13.85 -33.37
N ARG A 57 -10.55 -13.38 -32.85
CA ARG A 57 -10.64 -12.13 -32.07
C ARG A 57 -9.62 -12.10 -30.92
N SER A 58 -9.41 -13.23 -30.24
CA SER A 58 -8.46 -13.35 -29.13
C SER A 58 -7.01 -13.14 -29.60
N ALA A 59 -6.64 -13.65 -30.78
CA ALA A 59 -5.31 -13.49 -31.37
C ALA A 59 -5.03 -12.02 -31.74
N VAL A 60 -6.02 -11.32 -32.31
CA VAL A 60 -5.93 -9.88 -32.60
C VAL A 60 -5.71 -9.10 -31.31
N LEU A 61 -6.54 -9.37 -30.28
CA LEU A 61 -6.47 -8.65 -29.01
C LEU A 61 -5.15 -8.89 -28.30
N LYS A 62 -4.65 -10.14 -28.26
CA LYS A 62 -3.31 -10.45 -27.72
C LYS A 62 -2.19 -9.68 -28.44
N ALA A 63 -2.25 -9.60 -29.77
CA ALA A 63 -1.28 -8.83 -30.55
C ALA A 63 -1.32 -7.34 -30.20
N LEU A 64 -2.51 -6.75 -30.10
CA LEU A 64 -2.69 -5.34 -29.72
C LEU A 64 -2.23 -5.07 -28.28
N CYS A 65 -2.62 -5.94 -27.34
CA CYS A 65 -2.27 -5.82 -25.93
C CYS A 65 -0.76 -5.92 -25.68
N SER A 66 -0.04 -6.69 -26.51
CA SER A 66 1.41 -6.73 -26.49
C SER A 66 2.07 -5.38 -26.84
N GLY A 67 1.35 -4.44 -27.45
CA GLY A 67 1.86 -3.11 -27.76
C GLY A 67 1.95 -2.15 -26.58
N PHE A 68 1.28 -2.44 -25.46
CA PHE A 68 1.27 -1.56 -24.29
C PHE A 68 2.49 -1.78 -23.40
N ARG A 69 2.94 -0.71 -22.75
CA ARG A 69 3.95 -0.81 -21.69
C ARG A 69 3.31 -1.46 -20.48
N GLU A 70 4.09 -2.19 -19.69
CA GLU A 70 3.61 -2.76 -18.44
C GLU A 70 2.89 -1.71 -17.59
N THR A 71 1.74 -2.07 -17.04
CA THR A 71 0.90 -1.22 -16.19
C THR A 71 0.19 -0.07 -16.93
N THR A 72 0.20 -0.05 -18.26
CA THR A 72 -0.52 0.94 -19.10
C THR A 72 -1.55 0.30 -20.02
N GLU A 73 -1.79 -0.99 -19.84
CA GLU A 73 -2.72 -1.78 -20.63
C GLU A 73 -4.18 -1.32 -20.39
N PRO A 74 -5.01 -1.29 -21.44
CA PRO A 74 -6.43 -1.04 -21.28
C PRO A 74 -7.14 -2.24 -20.63
N PRO A 75 -8.29 -2.02 -19.95
CA PRO A 75 -9.04 -3.09 -19.27
C PRO A 75 -9.42 -4.28 -20.16
N ILE A 76 -9.57 -4.08 -21.48
CA ILE A 76 -9.86 -5.17 -22.43
C ILE A 76 -8.72 -6.19 -22.52
N CYS A 77 -7.48 -5.77 -22.26
CA CYS A 77 -6.36 -6.69 -22.15
C CYS A 77 -6.55 -7.57 -20.92
N LEU A 78 -6.92 -6.97 -19.79
CA LEU A 78 -7.11 -7.60 -18.48
C LEU A 78 -8.35 -8.51 -18.35
N THR A 79 -8.84 -9.07 -19.45
CA THR A 79 -9.97 -10.00 -19.46
C THR A 79 -9.50 -11.45 -19.53
N GLU A 80 -10.27 -12.37 -18.95
CA GLU A 80 -9.91 -13.80 -18.86
C GLU A 80 -9.71 -14.50 -20.22
N ASP A 81 -10.35 -13.97 -21.28
CA ASP A 81 -10.18 -14.48 -22.65
C ASP A 81 -8.79 -14.16 -23.23
N ILE A 82 -8.09 -13.17 -22.66
CA ILE A 82 -6.88 -12.56 -23.21
C ILE A 82 -5.65 -12.86 -22.34
N GLU A 83 -5.79 -12.79 -21.02
CA GLU A 83 -4.71 -13.02 -20.06
C GLU A 83 -5.17 -13.75 -18.81
N THR A 84 -4.22 -14.30 -18.05
CA THR A 84 -4.49 -15.01 -16.79
C THR A 84 -4.11 -14.12 -15.63
N ASN A 85 -5.05 -13.84 -14.73
CA ASN A 85 -4.77 -12.97 -13.60
C ASN A 85 -3.92 -13.67 -12.53
N GLU A 86 -2.63 -13.35 -12.45
CA GLU A 86 -1.72 -14.00 -11.48
C GLU A 86 -1.94 -13.53 -10.05
N CYS A 87 -2.62 -12.41 -9.83
CA CYS A 87 -2.96 -11.93 -8.49
C CYS A 87 -4.04 -12.78 -7.80
N LEU A 88 -4.83 -13.56 -8.54
CA LEU A 88 -5.84 -14.45 -7.95
C LEU A 88 -5.23 -15.61 -7.16
N GLN A 89 -4.02 -16.05 -7.51
CA GLN A 89 -3.33 -17.16 -6.85
C GLN A 89 -2.24 -16.63 -5.92
N ASN A 90 -2.40 -16.87 -4.62
CA ASN A 90 -1.44 -16.43 -3.58
C ASN A 90 -1.03 -14.94 -3.70
N ASN A 91 -1.95 -14.08 -4.15
CA ASN A 91 -1.69 -12.65 -4.41
C ASN A 91 -0.50 -12.42 -5.36
N GLY A 92 -0.26 -13.36 -6.28
CA GLY A 92 0.93 -13.40 -7.12
C GLY A 92 2.24 -13.69 -6.37
N GLY A 93 2.25 -13.74 -5.04
CA GLY A 93 3.47 -13.62 -4.24
C GLY A 93 3.90 -12.16 -4.01
N CYS A 94 3.00 -11.20 -4.21
CA CYS A 94 3.18 -9.82 -3.77
C CYS A 94 2.71 -9.62 -2.33
N TRP A 95 3.19 -8.54 -1.73
CA TRP A 95 2.80 -8.15 -0.39
C TRP A 95 1.30 -7.86 -0.32
N VAL A 96 0.68 -8.28 0.79
CA VAL A 96 -0.72 -7.98 1.12
C VAL A 96 -0.87 -7.77 2.63
N ASP A 97 -1.54 -6.69 3.01
CA ASP A 97 -2.04 -6.53 4.37
C ASP A 97 -3.36 -7.29 4.51
N LYS A 98 -3.31 -8.45 5.16
CA LYS A 98 -4.45 -9.35 5.38
C LYS A 98 -5.59 -8.73 6.19
N ARG A 99 -5.35 -7.66 6.95
CA ARG A 99 -6.38 -7.02 7.77
C ARG A 99 -7.20 -6.00 6.98
N THR A 100 -6.57 -5.36 5.99
CA THR A 100 -7.18 -4.29 5.20
C THR A 100 -7.45 -4.70 3.75
N ASN A 101 -7.01 -5.89 3.34
CA ASN A 101 -7.01 -6.37 1.96
C ASN A 101 -6.30 -5.41 0.98
N ILE A 102 -5.37 -4.62 1.49
CA ILE A 102 -4.53 -3.76 0.66
C ILE A 102 -3.42 -4.62 0.07
N THR A 103 -3.31 -4.64 -1.26
CA THR A 103 -2.35 -5.48 -1.99
C THR A 103 -1.38 -4.64 -2.82
N ALA A 104 -0.15 -5.13 -2.95
CA ALA A 104 0.82 -4.64 -3.90
C ALA A 104 0.75 -5.35 -5.27
N CYS A 105 -0.09 -6.38 -5.43
CA CYS A 105 -0.22 -7.10 -6.68
C CYS A 105 -1.03 -6.28 -7.69
N ARG A 106 -0.43 -6.00 -8.83
CA ARG A 106 -1.10 -5.44 -9.99
C ARG A 106 -0.93 -6.36 -11.19
N ASP A 107 -2.06 -6.84 -11.68
CA ASP A 107 -2.14 -7.70 -12.86
C ASP A 107 -1.88 -6.89 -14.15
N THR A 108 -1.30 -7.55 -15.14
CA THR A 108 -0.92 -6.98 -16.44
C THR A 108 -0.99 -8.03 -17.55
N PHE A 109 -1.08 -7.59 -18.80
CA PHE A 109 -1.03 -8.50 -19.95
C PHE A 109 0.25 -9.35 -20.03
N ARG A 110 1.35 -8.87 -19.43
CA ARG A 110 2.66 -9.53 -19.44
C ARG A 110 2.95 -10.29 -18.15
N GLY A 111 1.95 -10.49 -17.30
CA GLY A 111 2.04 -11.15 -16.02
C GLY A 111 1.62 -10.22 -14.89
N ARG A 112 2.43 -10.09 -13.85
CA ARG A 112 2.12 -9.21 -12.71
C ARG A 112 3.29 -8.36 -12.27
N VAL A 113 2.97 -7.22 -11.67
CA VAL A 113 3.93 -6.33 -11.02
C VAL A 113 3.59 -6.22 -9.54
N CYS A 114 4.58 -6.42 -8.69
CA CYS A 114 4.46 -6.05 -7.28
C CYS A 114 4.90 -4.59 -7.11
N ARG A 115 3.99 -3.71 -6.74
CA ARG A 115 4.29 -2.31 -6.42
C ARG A 115 3.45 -1.86 -5.24
N CYS A 116 4.10 -1.24 -4.26
CA CYS A 116 3.38 -0.71 -3.11
C CYS A 116 2.27 0.27 -3.54
N PRO A 117 1.04 0.11 -3.03
CA PRO A 117 -0.11 0.86 -3.51
C PRO A 117 -0.11 2.31 -2.98
N ILE A 118 -0.98 3.12 -3.57
CA ILE A 118 -1.34 4.43 -3.04
C ILE A 118 -2.81 4.33 -2.60
N VAL A 119 -3.06 4.42 -1.30
CA VAL A 119 -4.41 4.29 -0.73
C VAL A 119 -4.75 5.59 -0.01
N GLN A 120 -5.88 6.20 -0.37
CA GLN A 120 -6.35 7.47 0.22
C GLN A 120 -5.28 8.58 0.19
N GLY A 121 -4.51 8.65 -0.91
CA GLY A 121 -3.46 9.66 -1.10
C GLY A 121 -2.13 9.36 -0.40
N VAL A 122 -2.04 8.29 0.40
CA VAL A 122 -0.79 7.90 1.06
C VAL A 122 -0.08 6.84 0.23
N LYS A 123 1.15 7.14 -0.17
CA LYS A 123 2.03 6.21 -0.87
C LYS A 123 2.71 5.28 0.12
N PHE A 124 2.55 3.98 -0.09
CA PHE A 124 3.34 2.97 0.61
C PHE A 124 4.73 2.86 -0.03
N LEU A 125 5.74 2.65 0.78
CA LEU A 125 7.15 2.50 0.40
C LEU A 125 7.62 1.10 0.76
N GLY A 126 8.42 0.49 -0.09
CA GLY A 126 8.94 -0.86 0.11
C GLY A 126 9.20 -1.57 -1.21
N ASP A 127 9.46 -2.87 -1.14
CA ASP A 127 9.78 -3.71 -2.30
C ASP A 127 8.54 -4.17 -3.08
N GLY A 128 7.35 -4.11 -2.47
CA GLY A 128 6.11 -4.62 -3.05
C GLY A 128 5.93 -6.14 -2.92
N TYR A 129 6.98 -6.89 -2.58
CA TYR A 129 6.97 -8.36 -2.49
C TYR A 129 6.74 -8.81 -1.06
N THR A 130 7.55 -8.31 -0.14
CA THR A 130 7.55 -8.73 1.27
C THR A 130 7.20 -7.58 2.21
N HIS A 131 7.33 -6.33 1.74
CA HIS A 131 7.19 -5.17 2.59
C HIS A 131 6.63 -3.95 1.83
N CYS A 132 5.60 -3.35 2.42
CA CYS A 132 5.10 -2.02 2.08
C CYS A 132 4.67 -1.29 3.36
N GLU A 133 5.17 -0.08 3.58
CA GLU A 133 4.90 0.74 4.75
C GLU A 133 4.48 2.17 4.34
N GLY A 134 3.41 2.71 4.92
CA GLY A 134 2.88 4.04 4.58
C GLY A 134 3.38 5.14 5.53
N ALA A 135 3.91 6.23 4.99
CA ALA A 135 4.47 7.37 5.75
C ALA A 135 3.43 8.19 6.55
N LEU A 136 2.13 7.91 6.39
CA LEU A 136 1.02 8.51 7.15
C LEU A 136 0.00 7.44 7.54
N ARG A 137 0.49 6.36 8.16
CA ARG A 137 -0.30 5.15 8.42
C ARG A 137 -1.58 5.39 9.21
N CYS A 138 -1.67 6.40 10.10
CA CYS A 138 -2.89 6.62 10.88
C CYS A 138 -4.07 7.13 10.03
N VAL A 139 -3.83 7.69 8.85
CA VAL A 139 -4.89 8.08 7.93
C VAL A 139 -5.58 6.84 7.36
N ILE A 140 -4.83 5.76 7.14
CA ILE A 140 -5.34 4.52 6.55
C ILE A 140 -5.66 3.51 7.64
N ASN A 141 -6.95 3.18 7.81
CA ASN A 141 -7.43 2.23 8.81
C ASN A 141 -6.82 2.46 10.22
N ASN A 142 -6.61 3.72 10.60
CA ASN A 142 -5.98 4.10 11.86
C ASN A 142 -4.62 3.43 12.13
N GLY A 143 -3.83 3.16 11.08
CA GLY A 143 -2.55 2.44 11.18
C GLY A 143 -2.68 1.01 11.70
N GLY A 144 -3.91 0.48 11.70
CA GLY A 144 -4.22 -0.80 12.33
C GLY A 144 -4.24 -0.78 13.85
N CYS A 145 -4.24 0.39 14.47
CA CYS A 145 -4.28 0.55 15.91
C CYS A 145 -5.71 0.70 16.39
N TRP A 146 -5.92 0.40 17.67
CA TRP A 146 -7.17 0.56 18.35
C TRP A 146 -7.69 2.00 18.23
N LYS A 147 -9.00 2.12 18.05
CA LYS A 147 -9.74 3.38 17.98
C LYS A 147 -11.11 3.17 18.63
N HIS A 148 -11.52 4.10 19.47
CA HIS A 148 -12.84 4.06 20.11
C HIS A 148 -13.41 5.46 20.24
N THR A 149 -14.74 5.60 20.17
CA THR A 149 -15.42 6.89 20.35
C THR A 149 -16.43 6.77 21.47
N GLN A 150 -16.27 7.61 22.49
CA GLN A 150 -17.14 7.64 23.67
C GLN A 150 -17.46 9.09 24.02
N MET A 151 -18.75 9.37 24.27
CA MET A 151 -19.26 10.69 24.64
C MET A 151 -18.81 11.82 23.68
N GLY A 152 -18.71 11.52 22.38
CA GLY A 152 -18.33 12.49 21.34
C GLY A 152 -16.82 12.75 21.20
N ARG A 153 -15.97 12.10 22.01
CA ARG A 153 -14.51 12.12 21.85
C ARG A 153 -14.01 10.81 21.27
N THR A 154 -13.05 10.91 20.35
CA THR A 154 -12.42 9.76 19.71
C THR A 154 -11.00 9.59 20.21
N TYR A 155 -10.71 8.41 20.76
CA TYR A 155 -9.39 8.01 21.23
C TYR A 155 -8.76 7.08 20.22
N SER A 156 -7.45 7.20 20.03
CA SER A 156 -6.69 6.40 19.08
C SER A 156 -5.34 6.00 19.66
N ALA A 157 -4.96 4.75 19.43
CA ALA A 157 -3.64 4.23 19.72
C ALA A 157 -2.62 4.46 18.57
N CYS A 158 -3.02 5.19 17.52
CA CYS A 158 -2.17 5.55 16.39
C CYS A 158 -1.68 6.99 16.51
N ARG A 159 -0.36 7.18 16.42
CA ARG A 159 0.28 8.51 16.36
C ARG A 159 1.07 8.66 15.07
N ASN A 160 0.89 9.78 14.37
CA ASN A 160 1.63 10.09 13.14
C ASN A 160 3.14 10.27 13.39
N ASP A 161 3.53 10.72 14.58
CA ASP A 161 4.94 10.88 14.97
C ASP A 161 5.66 9.51 15.11
N HIS A 162 4.90 8.42 15.23
CA HIS A 162 5.43 7.08 15.38
C HIS A 162 5.37 6.33 14.04
N LEU A 163 6.54 6.13 13.43
CA LEU A 163 6.69 5.40 12.17
C LEU A 163 6.09 3.97 12.25
N LYS A 164 6.16 3.30 13.41
CA LYS A 164 5.64 1.93 13.62
C LYS A 164 4.98 1.72 14.99
N GLY A 165 4.18 0.66 15.09
CA GLY A 165 3.60 0.14 16.35
C GLY A 165 2.33 0.85 16.81
N CYS A 166 1.66 0.35 17.84
CA CYS A 166 0.48 1.01 18.40
C CYS A 166 0.71 1.25 19.89
N LYS A 167 0.28 2.40 20.40
CA LYS A 167 0.43 2.76 21.81
C LYS A 167 -0.87 3.35 22.31
N CYS A 168 -1.45 2.75 23.35
CA CYS A 168 -2.67 3.28 23.93
C CYS A 168 -2.52 4.75 24.34
N PRO A 169 -3.57 5.56 24.14
CA PRO A 169 -3.56 6.94 24.58
C PRO A 169 -3.49 7.03 26.12
N PRO A 170 -3.10 8.18 26.68
CA PRO A 170 -3.07 8.39 28.14
C PRO A 170 -4.41 8.03 28.80
N GLY A 171 -4.36 7.41 29.98
CA GLY A 171 -5.54 6.87 30.69
C GLY A 171 -6.01 5.50 30.21
N PHE A 172 -5.32 4.90 29.22
CA PHE A 172 -5.64 3.56 28.72
C PHE A 172 -4.44 2.64 28.75
N SER A 173 -4.69 1.35 29.00
CA SER A 173 -3.68 0.29 29.03
C SER A 173 -4.05 -0.86 28.11
N GLY A 174 -3.05 -1.51 27.50
CA GLY A 174 -3.26 -2.64 26.60
C GLY A 174 -2.22 -2.75 25.48
N ASP A 175 -2.55 -3.53 24.44
CA ASP A 175 -1.66 -3.85 23.31
C ASP A 175 -1.63 -2.75 22.23
N GLY A 176 -2.55 -1.79 22.28
CA GLY A 176 -2.70 -0.73 21.28
C GLY A 176 -3.24 -1.20 19.92
N LEU A 177 -3.31 -2.50 19.64
CA LEU A 177 -3.76 -3.06 18.36
C LEU A 177 -5.27 -3.23 18.34
N LYS A 178 -5.80 -3.94 19.33
CA LYS A 178 -7.23 -4.22 19.48
C LYS A 178 -7.74 -3.90 20.87
N ASN A 179 -6.84 -3.79 21.84
CA ASN A 179 -7.21 -3.63 23.23
C ASN A 179 -6.51 -2.40 23.83
N CYS A 180 -7.32 -1.41 24.18
CA CYS A 180 -6.98 -0.36 25.11
C CYS A 180 -8.17 -0.22 26.07
N THR A 181 -7.96 -0.59 27.33
CA THR A 181 -8.96 -0.50 28.39
C THR A 181 -8.68 0.71 29.25
N ASP A 182 -9.75 1.39 29.67
CA ASP A 182 -9.68 2.47 30.65
C ASP A 182 -8.97 1.98 31.91
N VAL A 183 -7.97 2.74 32.35
CA VAL A 183 -7.30 2.50 33.63
C VAL A 183 -8.16 3.14 34.70
N ASN A 184 -8.34 2.45 35.83
CA ASN A 184 -9.03 3.04 36.98
C ASN A 184 -8.00 3.60 37.96
N GLU A 185 -7.66 4.87 37.79
CA GLU A 185 -6.62 5.54 38.59
C GLU A 185 -6.99 5.68 40.06
N CYS A 186 -8.29 5.62 40.39
CA CYS A 186 -8.76 5.57 41.78
C CYS A 186 -8.39 4.26 42.46
N GLU A 187 -8.53 3.13 41.76
CA GLU A 187 -8.17 1.81 42.27
C GLU A 187 -6.65 1.59 42.27
N GLU A 188 -5.96 2.07 41.22
CA GLU A 188 -4.51 2.02 41.14
C GLU A 188 -3.82 3.03 42.09
N LYS A 189 -4.58 3.93 42.71
CA LYS A 189 -4.11 4.99 43.63
C LYS A 189 -3.01 5.86 43.01
N THR A 190 -3.01 5.96 41.68
CA THR A 190 -2.06 6.77 40.91
C THR A 190 -2.42 8.26 40.99
N VAL A 191 -3.66 8.58 41.35
CA VAL A 191 -4.18 9.95 41.51
C VAL A 191 -4.99 10.08 42.82
N CYS A 192 -5.17 11.30 43.34
CA CYS A 192 -5.96 11.63 44.53
C CYS A 192 -5.45 11.01 45.84
N GLN A 193 -4.37 11.56 46.40
CA GLN A 193 -3.81 11.16 47.71
C GLN A 193 -4.33 11.98 48.91
N CYS A 194 -5.46 12.68 48.77
CA CYS A 194 -5.95 13.58 49.81
C CYS A 194 -6.87 12.91 50.84
N ARG A 195 -6.72 13.30 52.11
CA ARG A 195 -7.52 12.78 53.24
C ARG A 195 -8.97 13.27 53.11
N GLY A 196 -9.91 12.35 52.94
CA GLY A 196 -11.35 12.64 52.85
C GLY A 196 -11.89 12.90 51.44
N CYS A 197 -11.05 12.80 50.41
CA CYS A 197 -11.49 12.95 49.01
C CYS A 197 -12.24 11.71 48.52
N LYS A 198 -13.35 11.91 47.80
CA LYS A 198 -14.05 10.85 47.07
C LYS A 198 -13.54 10.82 45.64
N CYS A 199 -12.81 9.77 45.28
CA CYS A 199 -12.36 9.56 43.91
C CYS A 199 -13.50 8.99 43.06
N LYS A 200 -13.60 9.43 41.80
CA LYS A 200 -14.55 8.91 40.83
C LYS A 200 -13.77 8.59 39.56
N ASN A 201 -13.84 7.34 39.11
CA ASN A 201 -13.24 6.96 37.83
C ASN A 201 -14.01 7.60 36.66
N THR A 202 -13.29 8.10 35.67
CA THR A 202 -13.83 8.68 34.45
C THR A 202 -13.01 8.18 33.27
N TRP A 203 -13.65 8.00 32.11
CA TRP A 203 -13.09 7.40 30.89
C TRP A 203 -11.96 8.20 30.20
N GLU A 204 -11.09 8.85 30.97
CA GLU A 204 -10.17 9.89 30.53
C GLU A 204 -9.14 10.29 31.62
N ALA A 205 -8.91 9.45 32.63
CA ALA A 205 -8.26 9.90 33.86
C ALA A 205 -6.72 9.80 33.89
N MET A 206 -6.07 10.28 32.83
CA MET A 206 -4.97 11.23 33.06
C MET A 206 -4.83 12.26 31.94
N ASN A 207 -5.88 13.05 31.71
CA ASN A 207 -5.72 14.41 31.17
C ASN A 207 -5.84 15.47 32.28
N THR A 208 -5.03 15.34 33.33
CA THR A 208 -4.57 16.50 34.12
C THR A 208 -3.16 16.91 33.67
N TYR A 209 -2.91 16.90 32.36
CA TYR A 209 -1.90 17.77 31.80
C TYR A 209 -2.62 18.81 30.98
N MET A 210 -2.79 19.96 31.63
CA MET A 210 -2.86 21.28 31.02
C MET A 210 -2.32 21.25 29.59
N ASP A 211 -3.08 21.83 28.66
CA ASP A 211 -2.62 22.18 27.32
C ASP A 211 -1.15 22.65 27.36
N SER A 212 -0.33 22.33 26.35
CA SER A 212 1.08 22.76 26.34
C SER A 212 1.26 24.25 26.60
N GLU A 213 0.30 25.08 26.16
CA GLU A 213 0.23 26.51 26.45
C GLU A 213 -0.08 26.78 27.92
N ILE A 214 -1.08 26.09 28.48
CA ILE A 214 -1.45 26.24 29.89
C ILE A 214 -0.34 25.70 30.82
N ARG A 215 0.40 24.68 30.43
CA ARG A 215 1.58 24.17 31.16
C ARG A 215 2.72 25.19 31.14
N ALA A 216 2.93 25.88 30.02
CA ALA A 216 3.90 26.96 29.91
C ALA A 216 3.50 28.17 30.78
N ILE A 217 2.21 28.50 30.83
CA ILE A 217 1.67 29.55 31.71
C ILE A 217 1.85 29.15 33.18
N MET A 218 1.44 27.94 33.58
CA MET A 218 1.57 27.49 34.98
C MET A 218 3.03 27.43 35.45
N ALA A 219 3.98 27.09 34.57
CA ALA A 219 5.42 27.11 34.88
C ALA A 219 5.97 28.53 35.11
N GLN A 220 5.31 29.58 34.60
CA GLN A 220 5.68 30.97 34.86
C GLN A 220 5.18 31.47 36.22
N TYR A 221 4.07 30.93 36.73
CA TYR A 221 3.43 31.39 37.98
C TYR A 221 3.70 30.51 39.20
N MET A 222 4.10 29.25 39.01
CA MET A 222 4.51 28.34 40.08
C MET A 222 5.81 27.62 39.69
N PRO A 223 6.97 28.28 39.79
CA PRO A 223 8.24 27.57 39.75
C PRO A 223 8.29 26.63 40.96
N LEU A 224 8.50 25.34 40.71
CA LEU A 224 8.81 24.40 41.78
C LEU A 224 10.19 24.79 42.31
N ASP A 225 10.23 25.52 43.42
CA ASP A 225 11.46 25.85 44.12
C ASP A 225 12.18 24.56 44.47
N ASN A 226 13.24 24.29 43.72
CA ASN A 226 14.14 23.19 43.95
C ASN A 226 15.13 23.65 45.02
N HIS A 227 14.81 23.42 46.28
CA HIS A 227 15.82 23.46 47.34
C HIS A 227 15.81 22.14 48.13
N PRO A 228 16.98 21.51 48.18
CA PRO A 228 17.69 21.50 49.45
C PRO A 228 19.05 22.16 49.26
N ASN A 229 19.21 23.34 49.87
CA ASN A 229 20.54 23.89 50.11
C ASN A 229 21.03 23.34 51.46
N THR A 230 21.93 22.35 51.41
CA THR A 230 22.94 22.17 52.44
C THR A 230 24.22 21.61 51.81
N GLN A 231 25.11 22.51 51.41
CA GLN A 231 26.56 22.30 51.58
C GLN A 231 26.98 23.17 52.77
N PRO A 232 27.91 22.71 53.65
CA PRO A 232 29.34 22.78 53.30
C PRO A 232 30.24 21.69 53.92
N SER A 233 31.26 21.24 53.17
CA SER A 233 32.65 21.09 53.65
C SER A 233 33.54 20.40 52.62
N GLN A 234 34.31 21.18 51.85
CA GLN A 234 35.67 20.84 51.47
C GLN A 234 36.53 22.07 51.74
N LEU A 235 37.52 21.92 52.63
CA LEU A 235 38.65 22.83 52.76
C LEU A 235 39.91 21.94 52.81
N GLU A 236 40.45 21.67 51.64
CA GLU A 236 41.89 21.78 51.34
C GLU A 236 42.01 22.70 50.12
#